data_AF-A0A8H7NBE7-F1
#
_entry.id   AF-A0A8H7NBE7-F1
#
_cell.length_a   1.000
_cell.length_b   1.000
_cell.length_c   1.000
_cell.angle_alpha   90.00
_cell.angle_beta   90.00
_cell.angle_gamma   90.00
#
_symmetry.space_group_name_H-M   'P 1'
#
loop_
_entity.id
_entity.type
_entity.pdbx_description
1 polymer ?
#
loop_
_entity_poly.entity_id
_entity_poly.type
_entity_poly.pdbx_seq_one_letter_code
_entity_poly.pdbx_strand_id
1 'polypeptide(L)'
;MPTGTEAEYREVYGKWHEILSKLETPMVFSESAPAYFAEAANLTNWYKVMSWVPEFGQLARHSRDTLVWNSTLYWPDITGWDSILFNYGQEVRLGRFQRPGYFNDPDFLNVDHFDYTIHERRSHFALWASFSAPLILSTDVLSLTDEEVKYLTNPDIIAIDQDPLVQQASLVSQSADWDVLTKSLHNGDRLLTVLNKGSATADLTVPWSHIGLTTGTPHIPSKLSVKDLWTGRSQGFELKRSKGFTAKSVPPHGTAIFRISNPAPGFSVQTVPTGVIFNTYSLSCLTDASSRGGHYMDQVHHIRLPDLEGSRRRYIQQPGR
;
A
#
# COMPACT_ATOMS: atom_id res chain seq x y z
N MET A 1 -29.10 -12.25 4.82
CA MET A 1 -27.63 -12.29 4.97
C MET A 1 -27.26 -13.65 5.55
N PRO A 2 -26.14 -14.28 5.16
CA PRO A 2 -25.65 -15.50 5.80
C PRO A 2 -25.59 -15.34 7.32
N THR A 3 -25.69 -16.46 8.03
CA THR A 3 -25.88 -16.59 9.48
C THR A 3 -24.67 -16.18 10.33
N GLY A 4 -23.59 -15.72 9.70
CA GLY A 4 -22.47 -15.01 10.33
C GLY A 4 -21.15 -15.77 10.40
N THR A 5 -21.08 -17.02 9.91
CA THR A 5 -19.84 -17.80 9.96
C THR A 5 -18.99 -17.64 8.70
N GLU A 6 -17.67 -17.78 8.85
CA GLU A 6 -16.73 -17.71 7.72
C GLU A 6 -17.06 -18.71 6.60
N ALA A 7 -17.44 -19.94 6.93
CA ALA A 7 -17.78 -20.97 5.96
C ALA A 7 -19.03 -20.63 5.12
N GLU A 8 -20.05 -20.02 5.74
CA GLU A 8 -21.26 -19.58 5.02
C GLU A 8 -20.97 -18.42 4.07
N TYR A 9 -20.12 -17.48 4.49
CA TYR A 9 -19.64 -16.42 3.59
C TYR A 9 -18.92 -17.02 2.39
N ARG A 10 -18.02 -17.99 2.60
CA ARG A 10 -17.32 -18.67 1.51
C ARG A 10 -18.29 -19.37 0.54
N GLU A 11 -19.32 -20.04 1.05
CA GLU A 11 -20.33 -20.69 0.21
C GLU A 11 -21.12 -19.68 -0.62
N VAL A 12 -21.59 -18.58 0.00
CA VAL A 12 -22.40 -17.56 -0.68
C VAL A 12 -21.60 -16.82 -1.75
N TYR A 13 -20.39 -16.37 -1.42
CA TYR A 13 -19.52 -15.67 -2.36
C TYR A 13 -19.04 -16.60 -3.48
N GLY A 14 -18.77 -17.88 -3.17
CA GLY A 14 -18.45 -18.89 -4.18
C GLY A 14 -19.59 -19.12 -5.18
N LYS A 15 -20.86 -19.13 -4.73
CA LYS A 15 -22.03 -19.22 -5.63
C LYS A 15 -22.14 -18.01 -6.55
N TRP A 16 -21.90 -16.80 -6.04
CA TRP A 16 -21.87 -15.60 -6.87
C TRP A 16 -20.74 -15.65 -7.90
N HIS A 17 -19.54 -16.07 -7.51
CA HIS A 17 -18.43 -16.28 -8.44
C HIS A 17 -18.79 -17.29 -9.54
N GLU A 18 -19.43 -18.41 -9.22
CA GLU A 18 -19.85 -19.41 -10.21
C GLU A 18 -20.85 -18.82 -11.23
N ILE A 19 -21.77 -17.98 -10.78
CA ILE A 19 -22.73 -17.31 -11.67
C ILE A 19 -22.01 -16.27 -12.55
N LEU A 20 -21.21 -15.40 -11.94
CA LEU A 20 -20.55 -14.28 -12.63
C LEU A 20 -19.51 -14.76 -13.64
N SER A 21 -18.79 -15.84 -13.34
CA SER A 21 -17.78 -16.43 -14.24
C SER A 21 -18.37 -17.07 -15.51
N LYS A 22 -19.68 -17.35 -15.53
CA LYS A 22 -20.39 -17.91 -16.69
C LYS A 22 -21.06 -16.85 -17.57
N LEU A 23 -21.02 -15.57 -17.18
CA LEU A 23 -21.57 -14.50 -18.00
C LEU A 23 -20.75 -14.34 -19.28
N GLU A 24 -21.43 -14.19 -20.42
CA GLU A 24 -20.78 -13.93 -21.71
C GLU A 24 -20.00 -12.61 -21.68
N THR A 25 -20.51 -11.63 -20.93
CA THR A 25 -19.84 -10.36 -20.66
C THR A 25 -19.26 -10.40 -19.24
N PRO A 26 -17.92 -10.42 -19.08
CA PRO A 26 -17.29 -10.43 -17.78
C PRO A 26 -17.68 -9.20 -16.94
N MET A 27 -17.93 -9.43 -15.65
CA MET A 27 -18.17 -8.37 -14.67
C MET A 27 -17.10 -8.42 -13.58
N VAL A 28 -16.69 -7.25 -13.10
CA VAL A 28 -15.85 -7.14 -11.91
C VAL A 28 -16.69 -7.53 -10.69
N PHE A 29 -16.21 -8.50 -9.93
CA PHE A 29 -16.81 -8.89 -8.67
C PHE A 29 -16.07 -8.21 -7.52
N SER A 30 -16.69 -7.17 -6.97
CA SER A 30 -16.26 -6.50 -5.74
C SER A 30 -16.93 -7.15 -4.53
N GLU A 31 -16.11 -7.67 -3.63
CA GLU A 31 -16.55 -8.44 -2.48
C GLU A 31 -16.48 -7.62 -1.19
N SER A 32 -17.31 -7.94 -0.20
CA SER A 32 -17.24 -7.34 1.13
C SER A 32 -17.17 -8.35 2.27
N ALA A 33 -16.98 -9.64 1.95
CA ALA A 33 -16.90 -10.70 2.95
C ALA A 33 -15.93 -10.39 4.10
N PRO A 34 -14.68 -9.93 3.87
CA PRO A 34 -13.75 -9.73 4.97
C PRO A 34 -14.16 -8.58 5.91
N ALA A 35 -14.83 -7.54 5.42
CA ALA A 35 -15.30 -6.42 6.25
C ALA A 35 -16.16 -6.90 7.45
N TYR A 36 -16.98 -7.95 7.28
CA TYR A 36 -17.82 -8.51 8.33
C TYR A 36 -17.04 -9.22 9.46
N PHE A 37 -15.74 -9.43 9.30
CA PHE A 37 -14.86 -10.06 10.29
C PHE A 37 -13.75 -9.13 10.79
N ALA A 38 -13.66 -7.90 10.27
CA ALA A 38 -12.51 -6.99 10.45
C ALA A 38 -12.34 -6.45 11.88
N GLU A 39 -13.36 -6.56 12.72
CA GLU A 39 -13.40 -6.00 14.07
C GLU A 39 -13.47 -7.06 15.17
N ALA A 40 -13.38 -8.34 14.80
CA ALA A 40 -13.43 -9.41 15.79
C ALA A 40 -12.22 -9.31 16.73
N ALA A 41 -12.44 -9.55 18.03
CA ALA A 41 -11.35 -9.64 19.01
C ALA A 41 -10.29 -10.68 18.62
N ASN A 42 -10.69 -11.69 17.83
CA ASN A 42 -9.81 -12.66 17.21
C ASN A 42 -9.98 -12.63 15.68
N LEU A 43 -8.95 -12.19 14.98
CA LEU A 43 -8.93 -12.04 13.52
C LEU A 43 -8.71 -13.37 12.76
N THR A 44 -8.75 -14.54 13.40
CA THR A 44 -8.57 -15.83 12.72
C THR A 44 -9.51 -16.00 11.53
N ASN A 45 -10.80 -15.71 11.72
CA ASN A 45 -11.77 -15.81 10.62
C ASN A 45 -11.53 -14.74 9.57
N TRP A 46 -11.15 -13.52 9.95
CA TRP A 46 -10.79 -12.48 8.99
C TRP A 46 -9.65 -12.91 8.07
N TYR A 47 -8.58 -13.50 8.61
CA TYR A 47 -7.48 -14.02 7.80
C TYR A 47 -7.86 -15.22 6.94
N LYS A 48 -8.78 -16.08 7.41
CA LYS A 48 -9.34 -17.15 6.57
C LYS A 48 -10.10 -16.57 5.39
N VAL A 49 -10.96 -15.58 5.62
CA VAL A 49 -11.69 -14.89 4.55
C VAL A 49 -10.73 -14.24 3.54
N MET A 50 -9.76 -13.46 4.02
CA MET A 50 -8.73 -12.86 3.16
C MET A 50 -7.94 -13.88 2.32
N SER A 51 -7.86 -15.15 2.75
CA SER A 51 -7.15 -16.19 2.00
C SER A 51 -7.94 -16.72 0.80
N TRP A 52 -9.27 -16.75 0.85
CA TRP A 52 -10.11 -17.31 -0.23
C TRP A 52 -10.83 -16.26 -1.08
N VAL A 53 -11.06 -15.03 -0.60
CA VAL A 53 -11.66 -13.97 -1.45
C VAL A 53 -10.90 -13.73 -2.75
N PRO A 54 -9.55 -13.80 -2.80
CA PRO A 54 -8.84 -13.63 -4.07
C PRO A 54 -9.06 -14.77 -5.08
N GLU A 55 -9.74 -15.85 -4.69
CA GLU A 55 -10.18 -16.93 -5.59
C GLU A 55 -11.50 -16.61 -6.28
N PHE A 56 -12.30 -15.67 -5.75
CA PHE A 56 -13.67 -15.41 -6.18
C PHE A 56 -13.83 -14.06 -6.88
N GLY A 57 -13.30 -12.98 -6.32
CA GLY A 57 -13.46 -11.63 -6.85
C GLY A 57 -12.18 -10.97 -7.31
N GLN A 58 -12.33 -9.76 -7.85
CA GLN A 58 -11.22 -8.92 -8.31
C GLN A 58 -10.83 -7.87 -7.28
N LEU A 59 -11.66 -7.63 -6.26
CA LEU A 59 -11.33 -6.76 -5.15
C LEU A 59 -12.18 -7.13 -3.94
N ALA A 60 -11.67 -6.94 -2.73
CA ALA A 60 -12.47 -7.13 -1.53
C ALA A 60 -12.24 -6.05 -0.48
N ARG A 61 -13.35 -5.48 -0.01
CA ARG A 61 -13.42 -4.61 1.17
C ARG A 61 -12.96 -5.39 2.40
N HIS A 62 -11.89 -4.93 3.04
CA HIS A 62 -11.26 -5.66 4.15
C HIS A 62 -11.42 -5.01 5.52
N SER A 63 -11.93 -3.78 5.56
CA SER A 63 -12.15 -2.95 6.74
C SER A 63 -13.57 -2.39 6.77
N ARG A 64 -13.90 -1.67 7.85
CA ARG A 64 -15.14 -0.90 7.98
C ARG A 64 -15.27 0.12 6.86
N ASP A 65 -16.49 0.63 6.69
CA ASP A 65 -16.73 1.79 5.83
C ASP A 65 -15.94 3.00 6.36
N THR A 66 -15.32 3.73 5.45
CA THR A 66 -14.78 5.06 5.70
C THR A 66 -15.92 6.02 6.02
N LEU A 67 -15.69 6.96 6.94
CA LEU A 67 -16.71 7.94 7.33
C LEU A 67 -17.06 8.82 6.13
N VAL A 68 -18.33 8.81 5.73
CA VAL A 68 -18.88 9.69 4.68
C VAL A 68 -19.44 10.98 5.28
N TRP A 69 -19.68 12.00 4.45
CA TRP A 69 -20.09 13.35 4.89
C TRP A 69 -21.14 13.42 6.02
N ASN A 70 -22.17 12.55 6.01
CA ASN A 70 -23.27 12.57 6.99
C ASN A 70 -23.08 11.63 8.20
N SER A 71 -21.92 10.96 8.31
CA SER A 71 -21.72 9.88 9.29
C SER A 71 -21.38 10.36 10.70
N THR A 72 -21.04 11.64 10.88
CA THR A 72 -20.83 12.26 12.20
C THR A 72 -22.07 12.31 13.08
N LEU A 73 -23.27 12.14 12.53
CA LEU A 73 -24.50 11.97 13.31
C LEU A 73 -24.55 10.64 14.10
N TYR A 74 -23.79 9.64 13.66
CA TYR A 74 -23.76 8.31 14.26
C TYR A 74 -22.48 8.04 15.06
N TRP A 75 -21.38 8.72 14.73
CA TRP A 75 -20.06 8.56 15.35
C TRP A 75 -19.45 9.93 15.69
N PRO A 76 -19.99 10.65 16.69
CA PRO A 76 -19.60 12.03 16.98
C PRO A 76 -18.16 12.18 17.50
N ASP A 77 -17.54 11.10 17.98
CA ASP A 77 -16.22 11.11 18.63
C ASP A 77 -15.07 10.71 17.70
N ILE A 78 -15.34 10.50 16.40
CA ILE A 78 -14.34 10.05 15.42
C ILE A 78 -14.30 11.06 14.27
N THR A 79 -13.11 11.59 13.97
CA THR A 79 -12.93 12.46 12.79
C THR A 79 -12.87 11.65 11.51
N GLY A 80 -13.13 12.28 10.37
CA GLY A 80 -12.90 11.65 9.07
C GLY A 80 -11.48 11.10 8.95
N TRP A 81 -10.47 11.78 9.52
CA TRP A 81 -9.07 11.37 9.38
C TRP A 81 -8.74 10.14 10.24
N ASP A 82 -9.31 10.05 11.44
CA ASP A 82 -9.21 8.84 12.28
C ASP A 82 -9.77 7.62 11.54
N SER A 83 -10.85 7.80 10.78
CA SER A 83 -11.43 6.75 9.93
C SER A 83 -10.49 6.31 8.81
N ILE A 84 -9.83 7.24 8.12
CA ILE A 84 -8.82 6.90 7.10
C ILE A 84 -7.64 6.16 7.71
N LEU A 85 -7.13 6.61 8.86
CA LEU A 85 -6.01 5.95 9.53
C LEU A 85 -6.37 4.54 10.04
N PHE A 86 -7.62 4.30 10.42
CA PHE A 86 -8.09 2.95 10.75
C PHE A 86 -8.00 2.01 9.54
N ASN A 87 -8.53 2.43 8.38
CA ASN A 87 -8.51 1.63 7.15
C ASN A 87 -7.06 1.43 6.65
N TYR A 88 -6.26 2.49 6.63
CA TYR A 88 -4.81 2.42 6.35
C TYR A 88 -4.08 1.42 7.26
N GLY A 89 -4.36 1.43 8.56
CA GLY A 89 -3.70 0.55 9.54
C GLY A 89 -4.03 -0.95 9.37
N GLN A 90 -5.17 -1.26 8.74
CA GLN A 90 -5.50 -2.61 8.31
C GLN A 90 -4.84 -2.95 6.97
N GLU A 91 -4.89 -2.02 6.02
CA GLU A 91 -4.40 -2.18 4.65
C GLU A 91 -2.91 -2.52 4.62
N VAL A 92 -2.06 -1.86 5.43
CA VAL A 92 -0.61 -2.11 5.49
C VAL A 92 -0.22 -3.58 5.79
N ARG A 93 -1.16 -4.43 6.21
CA ARG A 93 -0.95 -5.86 6.51
C ARG A 93 -1.25 -6.78 5.34
N LEU A 94 -1.85 -6.26 4.28
CA LEU A 94 -2.54 -7.04 3.26
C LEU A 94 -1.76 -7.24 1.97
N GLY A 95 -0.56 -6.65 1.84
CA GLY A 95 0.23 -6.73 0.61
C GLY A 95 0.54 -8.14 0.11
N ARG A 96 0.47 -9.16 0.98
CA ARG A 96 0.62 -10.58 0.59
C ARG A 96 -0.57 -11.19 -0.16
N PHE A 97 -1.75 -10.58 -0.06
CA PHE A 97 -2.98 -11.04 -0.71
C PHE A 97 -3.19 -10.38 -2.08
N GLN A 98 -2.64 -9.17 -2.26
CA GLN A 98 -2.72 -8.46 -3.53
C GLN A 98 -1.88 -9.13 -4.61
N ARG A 99 -2.46 -9.28 -5.81
CA ARG A 99 -1.84 -9.92 -6.97
C ARG A 99 -2.52 -9.47 -8.25
N PRO A 100 -1.90 -9.58 -9.44
CA PRO A 100 -2.60 -9.29 -10.69
C PRO A 100 -3.95 -10.01 -10.77
N GLY A 101 -5.02 -9.22 -10.95
CA GLY A 101 -6.40 -9.70 -10.94
C GLY A 101 -7.13 -9.67 -9.59
N TYR A 102 -6.47 -9.28 -8.49
CA TYR A 102 -7.10 -9.05 -7.18
C TYR A 102 -6.47 -7.86 -6.44
N PHE A 103 -7.30 -6.94 -5.96
CA PHE A 103 -6.88 -5.74 -5.22
C PHE A 103 -7.46 -5.74 -3.80
N ASN A 104 -6.66 -5.32 -2.81
CA ASN A 104 -7.22 -5.01 -1.51
C ASN A 104 -7.99 -3.68 -1.62
N ASP A 105 -9.20 -3.64 -1.05
CA ASP A 105 -10.06 -2.46 -1.10
C ASP A 105 -10.21 -1.83 0.30
N PRO A 106 -9.45 -0.75 0.58
CA PRO A 106 -9.56 0.00 1.83
C PRO A 106 -10.73 0.99 1.85
N ASP A 107 -11.68 0.88 0.90
CA ASP A 107 -12.88 1.70 0.71
C ASP A 107 -12.65 2.99 -0.12
N PHE A 108 -13.70 3.78 -0.30
CA PHE A 108 -13.74 4.93 -1.21
C PHE A 108 -12.79 6.10 -0.88
N LEU A 109 -12.49 6.89 -1.91
CA LEU A 109 -11.96 8.25 -1.81
C LEU A 109 -13.11 9.24 -1.57
N ASN A 110 -13.32 9.61 -0.31
CA ASN A 110 -14.32 10.56 0.20
C ASN A 110 -13.72 11.97 0.37
N VAL A 111 -13.06 12.48 -0.67
CA VAL A 111 -12.20 13.68 -0.57
C VAL A 111 -12.92 14.97 -0.17
N ASP A 112 -14.24 15.04 -0.31
CA ASP A 112 -15.05 16.19 0.06
C ASP A 112 -15.47 16.17 1.53
N HIS A 113 -15.05 15.19 2.35
CA HIS A 113 -15.44 15.17 3.76
C HIS A 113 -15.10 16.50 4.45
N PHE A 114 -16.07 17.03 5.19
CA PHE A 114 -16.08 18.42 5.67
C PHE A 114 -14.95 18.75 6.66
N ASP A 115 -14.50 17.76 7.42
CA ASP A 115 -13.48 17.92 8.46
C ASP A 115 -12.05 17.65 7.97
N TYR A 116 -11.86 17.27 6.70
CA TYR A 116 -10.53 17.12 6.13
C TYR A 116 -9.87 18.46 5.84
N THR A 117 -8.64 18.60 6.29
CA THR A 117 -7.66 19.54 5.74
C THR A 117 -7.25 19.12 4.32
N ILE A 118 -6.74 20.07 3.53
CA ILE A 118 -6.21 19.76 2.21
C ILE A 118 -5.03 18.75 2.25
N HIS A 119 -4.26 18.73 3.33
CA HIS A 119 -3.16 17.80 3.51
C HIS A 119 -3.66 16.36 3.71
N GLU A 120 -4.72 16.17 4.51
CA GLU A 120 -5.37 14.87 4.70
C GLU A 120 -6.01 14.36 3.41
N ARG A 121 -6.71 15.22 2.65
CA ARG A 121 -7.27 14.86 1.33
C ARG A 121 -6.20 14.34 0.38
N ARG A 122 -5.08 15.05 0.29
CA ARG A 122 -3.93 14.66 -0.55
C ARG A 122 -3.27 13.38 -0.04
N SER A 123 -3.14 13.22 1.27
CA SER A 123 -2.58 12.00 1.88
C SER A 123 -3.46 10.79 1.62
N HIS A 124 -4.78 10.90 1.78
CA HIS A 124 -5.73 9.83 1.46
C HIS A 124 -5.53 9.29 0.05
N PHE A 125 -5.57 10.19 -0.95
CA PHE A 125 -5.31 9.85 -2.34
C PHE A 125 -3.93 9.20 -2.57
N ALA A 126 -2.86 9.80 -2.04
CA ALA A 126 -1.50 9.31 -2.24
C ALA A 126 -1.24 7.96 -1.56
N LEU A 127 -1.85 7.69 -0.41
CA LEU A 127 -1.73 6.42 0.30
C LEU A 127 -2.45 5.31 -0.47
N TRP A 128 -3.69 5.54 -0.92
CA TRP A 128 -4.43 4.57 -1.73
C TRP A 128 -3.68 4.25 -3.02
N ALA A 129 -3.18 5.27 -3.72
CA ALA A 129 -2.36 5.08 -4.90
C ALA A 129 -1.04 4.33 -4.61
N SER A 130 -0.42 4.57 -3.46
CA SER A 130 0.77 3.82 -3.03
C SER A 130 0.46 2.33 -2.86
N PHE A 131 -0.74 1.99 -2.41
CA PHE A 131 -1.20 0.61 -2.27
C PHE A 131 -1.64 -0.05 -3.58
N SER A 132 -1.80 0.70 -4.67
CA SER A 132 -2.51 0.22 -5.87
C SER A 132 -3.94 -0.19 -5.52
N ALA A 133 -4.58 0.53 -4.61
CA ALA A 133 -5.95 0.28 -4.18
C ALA A 133 -6.95 0.78 -5.24
N PRO A 134 -8.19 0.27 -5.28
CA PRO A 134 -9.23 0.85 -6.12
C PRO A 134 -9.44 2.34 -5.83
N LEU A 135 -9.19 3.21 -6.83
CA LEU A 135 -9.41 4.66 -6.71
C LEU A 135 -10.85 5.02 -7.09
N ILE A 136 -11.80 4.67 -6.23
CA ILE A 136 -13.23 4.93 -6.45
C ILE A 136 -13.66 6.16 -5.65
N LEU A 137 -14.18 7.18 -6.34
CA LEU A 137 -14.64 8.42 -5.72
C LEU A 137 -16.03 8.24 -5.09
N SER A 138 -16.18 8.67 -3.83
CA SER A 138 -17.45 8.84 -3.14
C SER A 138 -17.59 10.30 -2.71
N THR A 139 -17.78 11.19 -3.70
CA THR A 139 -17.84 12.64 -3.53
C THR A 139 -18.85 13.24 -4.51
N ASP A 140 -19.37 14.42 -4.22
CA ASP A 140 -20.08 15.22 -5.22
C ASP A 140 -19.10 15.78 -6.26
N VAL A 141 -18.97 15.06 -7.37
CA VAL A 141 -18.04 15.40 -8.47
C VAL A 141 -18.30 16.76 -9.11
N LEU A 142 -19.53 17.29 -9.01
CA LEU A 142 -19.87 18.61 -9.55
C LEU A 142 -19.43 19.75 -8.63
N SER A 143 -19.15 19.43 -7.37
CA SER A 143 -18.73 20.37 -6.32
C SER A 143 -17.23 20.33 -6.04
N LEU A 144 -16.47 19.47 -6.74
CA LEU A 144 -15.01 19.41 -6.59
C LEU A 144 -14.37 20.74 -6.99
N THR A 145 -13.48 21.21 -6.14
CA THR A 145 -12.67 22.40 -6.39
C THR A 145 -11.56 22.11 -7.41
N ASP A 146 -11.02 23.15 -8.04
CA ASP A 146 -9.87 23.03 -8.95
C ASP A 146 -8.65 22.39 -8.27
N GLU A 147 -8.45 22.64 -6.97
CA GLU A 147 -7.36 22.02 -6.21
C GLU A 147 -7.58 20.51 -6.03
N GLU A 148 -8.81 20.09 -5.78
CA GLU A 148 -9.18 18.68 -5.64
C GLU A 148 -9.04 17.92 -6.95
N VAL A 149 -9.59 18.48 -8.04
CA VAL A 149 -9.42 17.92 -9.38
C VAL A 149 -7.94 17.80 -9.70
N LYS A 150 -7.14 18.85 -9.44
CA LYS A 150 -5.71 18.85 -9.76
C LYS A 150 -4.95 17.70 -9.11
N TYR A 151 -5.16 17.42 -7.84
CA TYR A 151 -4.43 16.33 -7.19
C TYR A 151 -5.03 14.96 -7.54
N LEU A 152 -6.36 14.84 -7.65
CA LEU A 152 -7.03 13.59 -8.04
C LEU A 152 -6.66 13.15 -9.45
N THR A 153 -6.37 14.09 -10.35
CA THR A 153 -5.93 13.81 -11.72
C THR A 153 -4.41 13.85 -11.88
N ASN A 154 -3.63 13.80 -10.80
CA ASN A 154 -2.17 13.86 -10.88
C ASN A 154 -1.63 12.61 -11.63
N PRO A 155 -1.09 12.77 -12.86
CA PRO A 155 -0.73 11.63 -13.69
C PRO A 155 0.45 10.83 -13.11
N ASP A 156 1.33 11.47 -12.35
CA ASP A 156 2.47 10.81 -11.75
C ASP A 156 2.05 9.86 -10.62
N ILE A 157 1.07 10.26 -9.81
CA ILE A 157 0.55 9.43 -8.70
C ILE A 157 -0.38 8.33 -9.24
N ILE A 158 -1.24 8.63 -10.21
CA ILE A 158 -2.06 7.62 -10.89
C ILE A 158 -1.17 6.55 -11.56
N ALA A 159 -0.04 6.93 -12.15
CA ALA A 159 0.88 5.96 -12.75
C ALA A 159 1.52 5.01 -11.70
N ILE A 160 1.61 5.43 -10.44
CA ILE A 160 2.05 4.57 -9.34
C ILE A 160 0.95 3.58 -8.96
N ASP A 161 -0.29 4.04 -8.90
CA ASP A 161 -1.46 3.20 -8.64
C ASP A 161 -1.65 2.13 -9.72
N GLN A 162 -1.58 2.56 -10.98
CA GLN A 162 -1.82 1.73 -12.17
C GLN A 162 -0.57 0.95 -12.61
N ASP A 163 0.43 0.78 -11.74
CA ASP A 163 1.64 0.04 -12.10
C ASP A 163 1.31 -1.45 -12.37
N PRO A 164 1.78 -2.03 -13.50
CA PRO A 164 1.43 -3.40 -13.88
C PRO A 164 1.86 -4.51 -12.91
N LEU A 165 2.77 -4.24 -11.96
CA LEU A 165 3.08 -5.22 -10.92
C LEU A 165 1.92 -5.45 -9.97
N VAL A 166 0.97 -4.50 -9.88
CA VAL A 166 -0.15 -4.55 -8.92
C VAL A 166 0.37 -4.67 -7.49
N GLN A 167 1.62 -4.26 -7.24
CA GLN A 167 2.26 -4.46 -5.95
C GLN A 167 1.75 -3.41 -4.95
N GLN A 168 1.33 -3.84 -3.77
CA GLN A 168 1.02 -2.94 -2.68
C GLN A 168 2.32 -2.42 -2.03
N ALA A 169 2.37 -1.12 -1.69
CA ALA A 169 3.45 -0.57 -0.87
C ALA A 169 3.51 -1.25 0.50
N SER A 170 4.70 -1.69 0.88
CA SER A 170 4.98 -2.30 2.18
C SER A 170 5.51 -1.25 3.15
N LEU A 171 5.07 -1.31 4.41
CA LEU A 171 5.64 -0.52 5.49
C LEU A 171 7.08 -0.98 5.76
N VAL A 172 8.04 -0.05 5.77
CA VAL A 172 9.47 -0.31 6.02
C VAL A 172 10.00 0.40 7.25
N SER A 173 9.30 1.40 7.76
CA SER A 173 9.62 2.04 9.04
C SER A 173 8.35 2.67 9.62
N GLN A 174 8.22 2.62 10.94
CA GLN A 174 7.07 3.16 11.66
C GLN A 174 7.50 3.71 13.02
N SER A 175 6.94 4.85 13.38
CA SER A 175 7.06 5.49 14.69
C SER A 175 5.71 6.09 15.10
N ALA A 176 5.68 6.84 16.20
CA ALA A 176 4.48 7.58 16.62
C ALA A 176 4.03 8.56 15.52
N ASP A 177 4.97 9.32 14.96
CA ASP A 177 4.67 10.42 14.04
C ASP A 177 4.90 10.07 12.57
N TRP A 178 5.62 9.00 12.25
CA TRP A 178 6.03 8.71 10.88
C TRP A 178 5.81 7.28 10.46
N ASP A 179 5.26 7.12 9.26
CA ASP A 179 5.25 5.86 8.52
C ASP A 179 5.98 6.03 7.19
N VAL A 180 6.78 5.04 6.82
CA VAL A 180 7.51 5.00 5.55
C VAL A 180 7.12 3.75 4.79
N LEU A 181 6.63 3.91 3.56
CA LEU A 181 6.20 2.83 2.68
C LEU A 181 7.01 2.83 1.38
N THR A 182 7.11 1.65 0.77
CA THR A 182 7.80 1.50 -0.52
C THR A 182 7.26 0.30 -1.31
N LYS A 183 7.26 0.40 -2.64
CA LYS A 183 7.05 -0.72 -3.57
C LYS A 183 8.01 -0.61 -4.74
N SER A 184 8.23 -1.74 -5.40
CA SER A 184 8.87 -1.76 -6.72
C SER A 184 7.83 -1.38 -7.77
N LEU A 185 8.29 -0.80 -8.88
CA LEU A 185 7.49 -0.53 -10.06
C LEU A 185 7.94 -1.45 -11.19
N HIS A 186 7.04 -1.75 -12.14
CA HIS A 186 7.29 -2.70 -13.24
C HIS A 186 8.55 -2.37 -14.04
N ASN A 187 8.82 -1.08 -14.26
CA ASN A 187 9.98 -0.62 -15.02
C ASN A 187 11.30 -0.67 -14.21
N GLY A 188 11.27 -1.19 -12.98
CA GLY A 188 12.41 -1.29 -12.08
C GLY A 188 12.67 -0.02 -11.27
N ASP A 189 11.81 1.00 -11.32
CA ASP A 189 11.86 2.12 -10.39
C ASP A 189 11.33 1.71 -9.01
N ARG A 190 11.50 2.61 -8.03
CA ARG A 190 11.02 2.41 -6.67
C ARG A 190 10.18 3.58 -6.19
N LEU A 191 9.06 3.28 -5.55
CA LEU A 191 8.26 4.27 -4.83
C LEU A 191 8.80 4.46 -3.40
N LEU A 192 8.85 5.70 -2.93
CA LEU A 192 8.99 6.05 -1.52
C LEU A 192 7.81 6.94 -1.12
N THR A 193 7.04 6.52 -0.13
CA THR A 193 5.93 7.29 0.45
C THR A 193 6.23 7.52 1.93
N VAL A 194 6.17 8.76 2.38
CA VAL A 194 6.38 9.17 3.78
C VAL A 194 5.11 9.85 4.28
N LEU A 195 4.49 9.30 5.31
CA LEU A 195 3.32 9.86 5.98
C LEU A 195 3.74 10.49 7.31
N ASN A 196 3.41 11.77 7.50
CA ASN A 196 3.50 12.44 8.80
C ASN A 196 2.15 12.30 9.52
N LYS A 197 2.08 11.42 10.52
CA LYS A 197 0.94 11.25 11.43
C LYS A 197 1.00 12.25 12.61
N GLY A 198 2.09 12.99 12.77
CA GLY A 198 2.26 13.97 13.82
C GLY A 198 1.46 15.25 13.58
N SER A 199 1.43 16.10 14.61
CA SER A 199 0.65 17.34 14.65
C SER A 199 1.41 18.60 14.17
N ALA A 200 2.65 18.46 13.70
CA ALA A 200 3.46 19.57 13.21
C ALA A 200 4.19 19.24 11.91
N THR A 201 4.48 20.29 11.12
CA THR A 201 5.34 20.19 9.95
C THR A 201 6.75 19.83 10.35
N ALA A 202 7.33 18.80 9.72
CA ALA A 202 8.67 18.36 10.04
C ALA A 202 9.38 17.70 8.85
N ASP A 203 10.69 17.50 9.01
CA ASP A 203 11.55 16.79 8.05
C ASP A 203 11.76 15.35 8.55
N LEU A 204 11.78 14.40 7.62
CA LEU A 204 12.17 13.01 7.91
C LEU A 204 13.31 12.57 6.98
N THR A 205 14.42 12.12 7.56
CA THR A 205 15.49 11.47 6.79
C THR A 205 15.28 9.95 6.78
N VAL A 206 14.99 9.41 5.60
CA VAL A 206 14.80 7.98 5.36
C VAL A 206 16.14 7.37 4.91
N PRO A 207 16.72 6.43 5.66
CA PRO A 207 17.92 5.71 5.24
C PRO A 207 17.70 4.96 3.92
N TRP A 208 18.70 4.97 3.03
CA TRP A 208 18.61 4.25 1.76
C TRP A 208 18.39 2.75 1.94
N SER A 209 18.92 2.18 3.02
CA SER A 209 18.73 0.78 3.39
C SER A 209 17.26 0.43 3.66
N HIS A 210 16.43 1.36 4.15
CA HIS A 210 15.01 1.10 4.41
C HIS A 210 14.22 0.85 3.12
N ILE A 211 14.64 1.49 2.03
CA ILE A 211 14.06 1.30 0.70
C ILE A 211 14.88 0.36 -0.18
N GLY A 212 15.74 -0.47 0.42
CA GLY A 212 16.45 -1.55 -0.28
C GLY A 212 17.66 -1.10 -1.12
N LEU A 213 18.15 0.14 -0.91
CA LEU A 213 19.27 0.72 -1.66
C LEU A 213 20.55 0.74 -0.81
N THR A 214 21.15 -0.42 -0.61
CA THR A 214 22.38 -0.57 0.20
C THR A 214 23.63 -0.45 -0.66
N THR A 215 24.56 0.44 -0.29
CA THR A 215 25.84 0.59 -1.00
C THR A 215 26.65 -0.71 -0.92
N GLY A 216 27.28 -1.09 -2.03
CA GLY A 216 28.11 -2.31 -2.10
C GLY A 216 27.35 -3.58 -2.48
N THR A 217 26.01 -3.55 -2.52
CA THR A 217 25.24 -4.62 -3.15
C THR A 217 25.42 -4.57 -4.68
N PRO A 218 25.73 -5.70 -5.35
CA PRO A 218 25.85 -5.74 -6.80
C PRO A 218 24.60 -5.17 -7.50
N HIS A 219 24.81 -4.48 -8.62
CA HIS A 219 23.76 -3.93 -9.49
C HIS A 219 22.91 -2.78 -8.93
N ILE A 220 23.15 -2.30 -7.70
CA ILE A 220 22.56 -1.06 -7.21
C ILE A 220 23.28 0.14 -7.86
N PRO A 221 22.58 1.07 -8.53
CA PRO A 221 23.23 2.17 -9.21
C PRO A 221 23.90 3.15 -8.23
N SER A 222 25.05 3.70 -8.63
CA SER A 222 25.80 4.68 -7.83
C SER A 222 25.15 6.06 -7.82
N LYS A 223 24.28 6.34 -8.80
CA LYS A 223 23.50 7.57 -8.96
C LYS A 223 22.02 7.23 -9.02
N LEU A 224 21.20 8.11 -8.45
CA LEU A 224 19.74 8.02 -8.46
C LEU A 224 19.15 9.33 -8.98
N SER A 225 17.97 9.27 -9.57
CA SER A 225 17.10 10.42 -9.76
C SER A 225 15.85 10.25 -8.89
N VAL A 226 15.57 11.23 -8.05
CA VAL A 226 14.41 11.24 -7.15
C VAL A 226 13.45 12.32 -7.65
N LYS A 227 12.29 11.91 -8.14
CA LYS A 227 11.21 12.79 -8.58
C LYS A 227 10.17 12.91 -7.47
N ASP A 228 9.90 14.13 -7.03
CA ASP A 228 8.76 14.47 -6.19
C ASP A 228 7.48 14.44 -7.03
N LEU A 229 6.53 13.59 -6.66
CA LEU A 229 5.32 13.37 -7.45
C LEU A 229 4.24 14.44 -7.20
N TRP A 230 4.38 15.26 -6.17
CA TRP A 230 3.52 16.42 -5.96
C TRP A 230 3.94 17.62 -6.79
N THR A 231 5.25 17.83 -6.95
CA THR A 231 5.78 19.01 -7.64
C THR A 231 6.30 18.71 -9.05
N GLY A 232 6.47 17.44 -9.40
CA GLY A 232 7.06 16.99 -10.66
C GLY A 232 8.59 17.21 -10.74
N ARG A 233 9.21 17.81 -9.72
CA ARG A 233 10.63 18.17 -9.73
C ARG A 233 11.49 16.94 -9.49
N SER A 234 12.58 16.81 -10.25
CA SER A 234 13.54 15.73 -10.10
C SER A 234 14.89 16.25 -9.63
N GLN A 235 15.56 15.48 -8.77
CA GLN A 235 16.90 15.79 -8.27
C GLN A 235 17.80 14.56 -8.35
N GLY A 236 19.05 14.76 -8.78
CA GLY A 236 20.07 13.72 -8.81
C GLY A 236 20.77 13.52 -7.46
N PHE A 237 21.05 12.27 -7.10
CA PHE A 237 21.75 11.90 -5.88
C PHE A 237 22.89 10.93 -6.17
N GLU A 238 23.99 11.04 -5.41
CA GLU A 238 25.05 10.03 -5.38
C GLU A 238 24.89 9.18 -4.11
N LEU A 239 24.62 7.88 -4.28
CA LEU A 239 24.29 6.96 -3.18
C LEU A 239 25.42 6.87 -2.14
N LYS A 240 26.68 7.03 -2.55
CA LYS A 240 27.85 6.99 -1.65
C LYS A 240 28.04 8.28 -0.84
N ARG A 241 27.43 9.41 -1.25
CA ARG A 241 27.62 10.71 -0.58
C ARG A 241 26.55 11.01 0.48
N SER A 242 25.45 10.26 0.50
CA SER A 242 24.40 10.39 1.50
C SER A 242 23.99 9.02 2.01
N LYS A 243 23.66 8.92 3.31
CA LYS A 243 23.12 7.68 3.90
C LYS A 243 21.60 7.53 3.70
N GLY A 244 20.93 8.55 3.20
CA GLY A 244 19.47 8.54 3.00
C GLY A 244 18.95 9.72 2.18
N PHE A 245 17.63 9.83 2.14
CA PHE A 245 16.88 10.92 1.52
C PHE A 245 16.06 11.66 2.58
N THR A 246 16.08 12.99 2.54
CA THR A 246 15.27 13.81 3.46
C THR A 246 14.01 14.29 2.76
N ALA A 247 12.85 13.80 3.19
CA ALA A 247 11.56 14.40 2.89
C ALA A 247 11.44 15.67 3.74
N LYS A 248 11.39 16.84 3.09
CA LYS A 248 11.42 18.14 3.76
C LYS A 248 10.03 18.72 3.91
N SER A 249 9.79 19.37 5.05
CA SER A 249 8.62 20.18 5.33
C SER A 249 7.31 19.46 5.07
N VAL A 250 7.21 18.20 5.53
CA VAL A 250 5.99 17.40 5.40
C VAL A 250 4.98 17.92 6.41
N PRO A 251 3.82 18.48 5.98
CA PRO A 251 2.81 19.03 6.88
C PRO A 251 2.25 17.98 7.83
N PRO A 252 1.60 18.37 8.96
CA PRO A 252 0.84 17.43 9.77
C PRO A 252 -0.22 16.72 8.92
N HIS A 253 -0.34 15.41 9.12
CA HIS A 253 -1.22 14.53 8.34
C HIS A 253 -0.95 14.57 6.82
N GLY A 254 0.22 15.09 6.44
CA GLY A 254 0.67 15.23 5.06
C GLY A 254 1.50 14.04 4.60
N THR A 255 1.53 13.83 3.29
CA THR A 255 2.32 12.79 2.64
C THR A 255 3.35 13.41 1.70
N ALA A 256 4.59 12.92 1.75
CA ALA A 256 5.60 13.17 0.73
C ALA A 256 5.83 11.89 -0.10
N ILE A 257 5.67 11.98 -1.41
CA ILE A 257 5.69 10.82 -2.31
C ILE A 257 6.70 11.03 -3.44
N PHE A 258 7.59 10.06 -3.62
CA PHE A 258 8.74 10.15 -4.51
C PHE A 258 8.89 8.90 -5.37
N ARG A 259 9.22 9.10 -6.64
CA ARG A 259 9.69 8.03 -7.54
C ARG A 259 11.20 8.09 -7.67
N ILE A 260 11.85 6.99 -7.39
CA ILE A 260 13.29 6.83 -7.42
C ILE A 260 13.63 5.96 -8.63
N SER A 261 14.46 6.50 -9.51
CA SER A 261 14.82 5.88 -10.79
C SER A 261 16.33 5.87 -11.00
N ASN A 262 16.77 5.00 -11.90
CA ASN A 262 18.13 5.04 -12.41
C ASN A 262 18.22 6.15 -13.48
N PRO A 263 19.14 7.13 -13.35
CA PRO A 263 19.29 8.18 -14.35
C PRO A 263 19.83 7.66 -15.69
N ALA A 264 20.39 6.43 -15.73
CA ALA A 264 20.76 5.77 -16.98
C ALA A 264 19.50 5.16 -17.64
N PRO A 265 19.11 5.61 -18.85
CA PRO A 265 17.91 5.10 -19.51
C PRO A 265 17.94 3.59 -19.72
N GLY A 266 16.82 2.92 -19.44
CA GLY A 266 16.66 1.47 -19.63
C GLY A 266 17.25 0.59 -18.53
N PHE A 267 17.83 1.18 -17.47
CA PHE A 267 18.33 0.43 -16.32
C PHE A 267 17.37 0.53 -15.13
N SER A 268 17.13 -0.60 -14.47
CA SER A 268 16.34 -0.67 -13.23
C SER A 268 17.11 -0.16 -12.02
N VAL A 269 16.40 0.30 -11.00
CA VAL A 269 16.90 0.40 -9.63
C VAL A 269 16.81 -0.99 -8.98
N GLN A 270 17.89 -1.76 -9.06
CA GLN A 270 17.94 -3.04 -8.34
C GLN A 270 17.88 -2.78 -6.84
N THR A 271 17.05 -3.54 -6.13
CA THR A 271 16.79 -3.33 -4.70
C THR A 271 16.78 -4.65 -3.97
N VAL A 272 17.23 -4.63 -2.72
CA VAL A 272 16.96 -5.72 -1.78
C VAL A 272 15.51 -5.59 -1.29
N PRO A 273 14.69 -6.67 -1.28
CA PRO A 273 13.38 -6.62 -0.66
C PRO A 273 13.48 -6.15 0.80
N THR A 274 12.64 -5.19 1.16
CA THR A 274 12.53 -4.64 2.51
C THR A 274 11.06 -4.56 2.91
N GLY A 275 10.80 -4.70 4.20
CA GLY A 275 9.45 -4.68 4.75
C GLY A 275 9.46 -5.05 6.22
N VAL A 276 8.48 -4.55 6.96
CA VAL A 276 8.21 -4.96 8.33
C VAL A 276 7.38 -6.25 8.30
N ILE A 277 7.80 -7.26 9.05
CA ILE A 277 7.01 -8.47 9.25
C ILE A 277 6.29 -8.32 10.59
N PHE A 278 4.96 -8.37 10.56
CA PHE A 278 4.15 -8.24 11.76
C PHE A 278 3.77 -9.59 12.36
N ASN A 279 3.73 -9.66 13.68
CA ASN A 279 2.99 -10.70 14.38
C ASN A 279 1.49 -10.46 14.15
N THR A 280 0.83 -11.45 13.57
CA THR A 280 -0.59 -11.38 13.19
C THR A 280 -1.54 -11.10 14.36
N TYR A 281 -1.17 -11.48 15.58
CA TYR A 281 -1.98 -11.31 16.81
C TYR A 281 -1.69 -9.97 17.51
N SER A 282 -0.41 -9.66 17.79
CA SER A 282 -0.05 -8.47 18.56
C SER A 282 0.20 -7.23 17.71
N LEU A 283 0.31 -7.39 16.39
CA LEU A 283 0.70 -6.36 15.42
C LEU A 283 2.06 -5.73 15.69
N SER A 284 2.82 -6.33 16.61
CA SER A 284 4.19 -5.96 16.87
C SER A 284 5.07 -6.48 15.73
N CYS A 285 6.13 -5.74 15.39
CA CYS A 285 7.16 -6.25 14.50
C CYS A 285 7.75 -7.55 15.09
N LEU A 286 7.88 -8.59 14.25
CA LEU A 286 8.69 -9.75 14.59
C LEU A 286 10.15 -9.34 14.48
N THR A 287 10.86 -9.38 15.60
CA THR A 287 12.30 -9.14 15.65
C THR A 287 13.03 -10.45 15.94
N ASP A 288 14.23 -10.61 15.37
CA ASP A 288 15.14 -11.73 15.68
C ASP A 288 15.98 -11.46 16.95
N ALA A 289 15.78 -10.31 17.60
CA ALA A 289 16.60 -9.87 18.74
C ALA A 289 15.77 -9.81 20.02
N SER A 290 16.21 -10.50 21.07
CA SER A 290 15.63 -10.47 22.41
C SER A 290 15.92 -9.17 23.16
N SER A 291 15.60 -8.00 22.62
CA SER A 291 15.74 -6.74 23.34
C SER A 291 14.46 -6.44 24.13
N ARG A 292 14.53 -6.70 25.46
CA ARG A 292 13.55 -6.19 26.42
C ARG A 292 13.70 -4.67 26.53
N GLY A 293 12.77 -3.90 25.94
CA GLY A 293 12.63 -2.47 26.21
C GLY A 293 12.09 -1.63 25.06
N GLY A 294 10.83 -1.20 25.19
CA GLY A 294 10.29 0.11 24.78
C GLY A 294 10.56 0.70 23.39
N HIS A 295 9.51 0.74 22.57
CA HIS A 295 9.13 1.85 21.68
C HIS A 295 10.23 2.58 20.88
N TYR A 296 11.04 1.89 20.07
CA TYR A 296 11.74 2.53 18.93
C TYR A 296 12.10 1.46 17.89
N MET A 297 11.66 1.66 16.64
CA MET A 297 11.80 0.69 15.54
C MET A 297 12.91 1.12 14.56
N ASP A 298 14.14 0.67 14.79
CA ASP A 298 15.31 0.97 13.95
C ASP A 298 15.83 -0.23 13.12
N GLN A 299 15.12 -1.37 13.11
CA GLN A 299 15.61 -2.58 12.43
C GLN A 299 14.71 -2.98 11.26
N VAL A 300 15.17 -2.68 10.04
CA VAL A 300 14.67 -3.25 8.80
C VAL A 300 15.32 -4.62 8.60
N HIS A 301 14.53 -5.68 8.57
CA HIS A 301 15.03 -7.03 8.33
C HIS A 301 15.27 -7.25 6.82
N HIS A 302 16.51 -7.59 6.46
CA HIS A 302 16.85 -8.00 5.10
C HIS A 302 16.49 -9.48 4.91
N ILE A 303 15.47 -9.77 4.10
CA ILE A 303 15.16 -11.14 3.69
C ILE A 303 16.18 -11.55 2.64
N ARG A 304 17.17 -12.40 2.99
CA ARG A 304 17.94 -13.16 2.00
C ARG A 304 17.08 -14.34 1.55
N LEU A 305 16.50 -14.23 0.36
CA LEU A 305 16.01 -15.42 -0.34
C LEU A 305 17.21 -16.25 -0.80
N PRO A 306 17.21 -17.58 -0.66
CA PRO A 306 18.29 -18.42 -1.19
C PRO A 306 18.36 -18.30 -2.73
N ASP A 307 19.57 -18.30 -3.26
CA ASP A 307 19.84 -18.19 -4.70
C ASP A 307 19.07 -19.24 -5.51
N LEU A 308 18.14 -18.79 -6.35
CA LEU A 308 17.39 -19.61 -7.32
C LEU A 308 18.21 -19.86 -8.61
N GLU A 309 19.52 -20.11 -8.50
CA GLU A 309 20.35 -20.49 -9.66
C GLU A 309 20.28 -21.99 -10.00
N GLY A 310 19.55 -22.80 -9.23
CA GLY A 310 19.51 -24.26 -9.41
C GLY A 310 18.43 -24.83 -10.35
N SER A 311 17.41 -24.07 -10.76
CA SER A 311 16.19 -24.65 -11.38
C SER A 311 15.95 -24.31 -12.86
N ARG A 312 16.86 -23.59 -13.52
CA ARG A 312 16.82 -23.40 -14.98
C ARG A 312 17.55 -24.51 -15.73
N ARG A 313 17.00 -25.74 -15.75
CA ARG A 313 17.25 -26.75 -16.81
C ARG A 313 16.43 -28.01 -16.51
N ARG A 314 15.24 -28.10 -17.11
CA ARG A 314 14.59 -29.30 -17.63
C ARG A 314 13.14 -28.94 -17.91
N TYR A 315 12.81 -28.62 -19.16
CA TYR A 315 11.50 -28.84 -19.79
C TYR A 315 11.56 -28.34 -21.24
N ILE A 316 12.35 -29.01 -22.09
CA ILE A 316 12.07 -29.10 -23.53
C ILE A 316 12.57 -30.47 -23.99
N GLN A 317 11.68 -31.44 -24.07
CA GLN A 317 11.81 -32.58 -24.98
C GLN A 317 10.39 -33.05 -25.33
N GLN A 318 9.94 -32.67 -26.53
CA GLN A 318 8.85 -33.34 -27.23
C GLN A 318 9.35 -34.72 -27.69
N PRO A 319 8.52 -35.78 -27.66
CA PRO A 319 8.74 -36.93 -28.51
C PRO A 319 7.82 -36.87 -29.72
N GLY A 320 8.41 -36.78 -30.90
CA GLY A 320 7.80 -37.27 -32.12
C GLY A 320 8.14 -38.76 -32.29
N ARG A 321 7.11 -39.57 -32.49
CA ARG A 321 7.05 -40.74 -33.37
C ARG A 321 5.59 -41.12 -33.57
#